data_AF-A0A2E3NRH5-F1
#
_entry.id   AF-A0A2E3NRH5-F1
#
_cell.length_a   1.000
_cell.length_b   1.000
_cell.length_c   1.000
_cell.angle_alpha   90.00
_cell.angle_beta   90.00
_cell.angle_gamma   90.00
#
_symmetry.space_group_name_H-M   'P 1'
#
loop_
_entity.id
_entity.type
_entity.pdbx_description
1 polymer ?
#
loop_
_entity_poly.entity_id
_entity_poly.type
_entity_poly.pdbx_seq_one_letter_code
_entity_poly.pdbx_strand_id
1 'polypeptide(L)'
;MRSLGSAIERMLATDQAQQSAKALLSDRELEMVRFVCRGLRNKEIATRAHVSEGTVKTHLHNIYQKVGVSSRLALMRVAQERGWVAEHAD
;
A
#
# COMPACT_ATOMS: atom_id res chain seq x y z
N MET A 1 15.39 24.50 -19.01
CA MET A 1 15.53 23.05 -19.26
C MET A 1 15.22 22.30 -17.97
N ARG A 2 14.07 21.62 -17.88
CA ARG A 2 13.76 20.70 -16.76
C ARG A 2 14.59 19.43 -17.00
N SER A 3 15.58 19.16 -16.15
CA SER A 3 16.57 18.11 -16.42
C SER A 3 15.92 16.72 -16.46
N LEU A 4 16.30 15.92 -17.45
CA LEU A 4 16.02 14.49 -17.53
C LEU A 4 16.45 13.74 -16.24
N GLY A 5 17.48 14.26 -15.54
CA GLY A 5 17.98 13.69 -14.28
C GLY A 5 16.91 13.53 -13.20
N SER A 6 16.04 14.54 -13.04
CA SER A 6 14.96 14.49 -12.05
C SER A 6 13.88 13.45 -12.36
N ALA A 7 13.72 13.03 -13.61
CA ALA A 7 12.75 12.00 -13.99
C ALA A 7 13.30 10.61 -13.67
N ILE A 8 14.57 10.35 -13.99
CA ILE A 8 15.24 9.07 -13.71
C ILE A 8 15.35 8.82 -12.21
N GLU A 9 15.70 9.83 -11.41
CA GLU A 9 15.76 9.74 -9.95
C GLU A 9 14.41 9.30 -9.33
N ARG A 10 13.30 9.87 -9.82
CA ARG A 10 11.94 9.49 -9.37
C ARG A 10 11.57 8.07 -9.77
N MET A 11 11.96 7.62 -10.95
CA MET A 11 11.72 6.24 -11.40
C MET A 11 12.47 5.24 -10.52
N LEU A 12 13.74 5.51 -10.21
CA LEU A 12 14.56 4.66 -9.33
C LEU A 12 14.01 4.61 -7.89
N ALA A 13 13.59 5.75 -7.34
CA ALA A 13 13.01 5.80 -6.00
C ALA A 13 11.70 4.99 -5.91
N THR A 14 10.84 5.09 -6.94
CA THR A 14 9.58 4.32 -7.01
C THR A 14 9.85 2.81 -7.07
N ASP A 15 10.85 2.39 -7.85
CA ASP A 15 11.20 0.98 -7.98
C ASP A 15 11.74 0.40 -6.67
N GLN A 16 12.63 1.13 -5.98
CA GLN A 16 13.14 0.75 -4.67
C GLN A 16 12.04 0.65 -3.61
N ALA A 17 11.14 1.62 -3.57
CA ALA A 17 9.99 1.62 -2.68
C ALA A 17 9.10 0.38 -2.93
N GLN A 18 8.82 0.08 -4.20
CA GLN A 18 8.00 -1.06 -4.59
C GLN A 18 8.67 -2.40 -4.27
N GLN A 19 9.99 -2.50 -4.43
CA GLN A 19 10.76 -3.67 -4.05
C GLN A 19 10.78 -3.89 -2.54
N SER A 20 10.92 -2.82 -1.74
CA SER A 20 10.84 -2.89 -0.29
C SER A 20 9.46 -3.38 0.19
N ALA A 21 8.40 -2.95 -0.48
CA ALA A 21 7.03 -3.36 -0.18
C ALA A 21 6.85 -4.87 -0.43
N LYS A 22 7.32 -5.34 -1.59
CA LYS A 22 7.27 -6.75 -2.00
C LYS A 22 8.14 -7.66 -1.13
N ALA A 23 9.21 -7.13 -0.53
CA ALA A 23 10.05 -7.88 0.40
C ALA A 23 9.34 -8.16 1.74
N LEU A 24 8.39 -7.30 2.15
CA LEU A 24 7.68 -7.42 3.42
C LEU A 24 6.27 -8.01 3.30
N LEU A 25 5.57 -7.66 2.22
CA LEU A 25 4.17 -7.99 1.99
C LEU A 25 4.03 -8.84 0.73
N SER A 26 3.15 -9.83 0.78
CA SER A 26 2.72 -10.54 -0.44
C SER A 26 2.01 -9.58 -1.40
N ASP A 27 1.94 -9.93 -2.68
CA ASP A 27 1.22 -9.13 -3.69
C ASP A 27 -0.23 -8.88 -3.28
N ARG A 28 -0.86 -9.88 -2.66
CA ARG A 28 -2.23 -9.80 -2.16
C ARG A 28 -2.36 -8.83 -0.99
N GLU A 29 -1.41 -8.85 -0.06
CA GLU A 29 -1.38 -7.91 1.05
C GLU A 29 -1.11 -6.48 0.58
N LEU A 30 -0.20 -6.31 -0.37
CA LEU A 30 0.08 -5.00 -0.97
C LEU A 30 -1.15 -4.44 -1.70
N GLU A 31 -1.94 -5.30 -2.34
CA GLU A 31 -3.23 -4.93 -2.90
C GLU A 31 -4.21 -4.42 -1.83
N MET A 32 -4.29 -5.09 -0.67
CA MET A 32 -5.09 -4.61 0.46
C MET A 32 -4.62 -3.23 0.93
N VAL A 33 -3.30 -3.02 1.05
CA VAL A 33 -2.71 -1.72 1.41
C VAL A 33 -3.11 -0.64 0.40
N ARG A 34 -3.05 -0.92 -0.91
CA ARG A 34 -3.50 0.01 -1.96
C ARG A 34 -4.96 0.40 -1.78
N PHE A 35 -5.85 -0.56 -1.54
CA PHE A 35 -7.26 -0.25 -1.30
C PHE A 35 -7.48 0.55 0.00
N VAL A 36 -6.71 0.25 1.05
CA VAL A 36 -6.77 1.00 2.30
C VAL A 36 -6.39 2.46 2.09
N CYS A 37 -5.31 2.70 1.34
CA CYS A 37 -4.84 4.05 1.01
C CYS A 37 -5.85 4.83 0.18
N ARG A 38 -6.62 4.14 -0.68
CA ARG A 38 -7.78 4.70 -1.41
C ARG A 38 -9.01 5.01 -0.56
N GLY A 39 -8.92 4.88 0.76
CA GLY A 39 -10.04 5.15 1.67
C GLY A 39 -11.15 4.10 1.66
N LEU A 40 -10.98 2.98 0.95
CA LEU A 40 -12.04 1.96 0.84
C LEU A 40 -12.30 1.23 2.16
N ARG A 41 -13.58 1.13 2.55
CA ARG A 41 -14.00 0.36 3.73
C ARG A 41 -13.87 -1.14 3.48
N ASN A 42 -13.82 -1.95 4.54
CA ASN A 42 -13.62 -3.40 4.42
C ASN A 42 -14.64 -4.09 3.51
N LYS A 43 -15.90 -3.62 3.50
CA LYS A 43 -16.94 -4.09 2.57
C LYS A 43 -16.59 -3.82 1.11
N GLU A 44 -16.10 -2.61 0.81
CA GLU A 44 -15.74 -2.19 -0.54
C GLU A 44 -14.47 -2.90 -1.02
N ILE A 45 -13.54 -3.15 -0.10
CA ILE A 45 -12.36 -3.99 -0.32
C ILE A 45 -12.81 -5.42 -0.65
N ALA A 46 -13.65 -6.02 0.20
CA ALA A 46 -14.16 -7.38 0.04
C ALA A 46 -14.79 -7.59 -1.35
N THR A 47 -15.63 -6.66 -1.80
CA THR A 47 -16.22 -6.69 -3.14
C THR A 47 -15.18 -6.63 -4.25
N ARG A 48 -14.26 -5.66 -4.22
CA ARG A 48 -13.22 -5.53 -5.27
C ARG A 48 -12.25 -6.70 -5.30
N ALA A 49 -11.96 -7.22 -4.12
CA ALA A 49 -11.01 -8.28 -3.88
C ALA A 49 -11.63 -9.68 -4.03
N HIS A 50 -12.94 -9.81 -4.24
CA HIS A 50 -13.67 -11.08 -4.36
C HIS A 50 -13.45 -12.01 -3.14
N VAL A 51 -13.49 -11.46 -1.94
CA VAL A 51 -13.36 -12.20 -0.66
C VAL A 51 -14.40 -11.73 0.35
N SER A 52 -14.52 -12.41 1.50
CA SER A 52 -15.40 -11.95 2.58
C SER A 52 -14.80 -10.75 3.34
N GLU A 53 -15.65 -9.96 4.00
CA GLU A 53 -15.17 -8.91 4.93
C GLU A 53 -14.32 -9.48 6.07
N GLY A 54 -14.62 -10.70 6.53
CA GLY A 54 -13.81 -11.41 7.53
C GLY A 54 -12.39 -11.68 7.02
N THR A 55 -12.28 -12.13 5.77
CA THR A 55 -10.99 -12.35 5.09
C THR A 55 -10.19 -11.04 4.98
N VAL A 56 -10.86 -9.93 4.65
CA VAL A 56 -10.20 -8.60 4.65
C VAL A 56 -9.66 -8.25 6.04
N LYS A 57 -10.45 -8.44 7.10
CA LYS A 57 -9.99 -8.20 8.48
C LYS A 57 -8.75 -9.03 8.83
N THR A 58 -8.74 -10.30 8.44
CA THR A 58 -7.57 -11.18 8.65
C THR A 58 -6.34 -10.69 7.89
N HIS A 59 -6.49 -10.31 6.61
CA HIS A 59 -5.38 -9.72 5.87
C HIS A 59 -4.86 -8.44 6.53
N LEU A 60 -5.76 -7.52 6.91
CA LEU A 60 -5.35 -6.27 7.56
C LEU A 60 -4.66 -6.51 8.91
N HIS A 61 -5.13 -7.48 9.70
CA HIS A 61 -4.46 -7.87 10.94
C HIS A 61 -3.03 -8.35 10.67
N ASN A 62 -2.84 -9.25 9.70
CA ASN A 62 -1.51 -9.75 9.35
C ASN A 62 -0.60 -8.65 8.81
N ILE A 63 -1.14 -7.74 7.99
CA ILE A 63 -0.42 -6.57 7.49
C ILE A 63 0.01 -5.68 8.64
N TYR A 64 -0.88 -5.39 9.60
CA TYR A 64 -0.55 -4.59 10.78
C TYR A 64 0.60 -5.19 11.58
N GLN A 65 0.59 -6.52 11.78
CA GLN A 65 1.70 -7.22 12.43
C GLN A 65 3.01 -7.13 11.64
N LYS A 66 2.97 -7.39 10.33
CA LYS A 66 4.16 -7.33 9.45
C LYS A 66 4.77 -5.93 9.37
N VAL A 67 3.92 -4.91 9.30
CA VAL A 67 4.33 -3.50 9.15
C VAL A 67 4.71 -2.88 10.50
N GLY A 68 4.23 -3.44 11.62
CA GLY A 68 4.48 -2.92 12.97
C GLY A 68 3.58 -1.73 13.33
N VAL A 69 2.35 -1.71 12.82
CA VAL A 69 1.37 -0.63 13.07
C VAL A 69 0.12 -1.19 13.73
N SER A 70 -0.63 -0.34 14.46
CA SER A 70 -1.83 -0.75 15.20
C SER A 70 -3.13 -0.21 14.61
N SER A 71 -3.07 0.63 13.58
CA SER A 71 -4.27 1.29 13.03
C SER A 71 -4.22 1.44 11.52
N ARG A 72 -5.40 1.57 10.94
CA ARG A 72 -5.59 1.85 9.52
C ARG A 72 -4.89 3.14 9.09
N LEU A 73 -5.01 4.20 9.88
CA LEU A 73 -4.37 5.48 9.59
C LEU A 73 -2.85 5.37 9.66
N ALA A 74 -2.32 4.65 10.64
CA ALA A 74 -0.89 4.39 10.73
C ALA A 74 -0.38 3.57 9.53
N LEU A 75 -1.13 2.57 9.07
CA LEU A 75 -0.80 1.83 7.84
C LEU A 75 -0.77 2.76 6.62
N MET A 76 -1.75 3.65 6.46
CA MET A 76 -1.78 4.61 5.36
C MET A 76 -0.57 5.56 5.38
N ARG A 77 -0.20 6.08 6.56
CA ARG A 77 0.98 6.94 6.72
C ARG A 77 2.27 6.21 6.36
N VAL A 78 2.47 5.01 6.90
CA VAL A 78 3.67 4.20 6.59
C VAL A 78 3.75 3.86 5.11
N ALA A 79 2.63 3.53 4.47
CA ALA A 79 2.60 3.23 3.04
C ALA A 79 2.97 4.47 2.19
N GLN A 80 2.56 5.67 2.60
CA GLN A 80 2.93 6.93 1.95
C GLN A 80 4.41 7.27 2.19
N GLU A 81 4.86 7.24 3.45
CA GLU A 81 6.25 7.54 3.84
C GLU A 81 7.26 6.61 3.16
N ARG A 82 6.91 5.33 2.97
CA ARG A 82 7.75 4.33 2.30
C ARG A 82 7.55 4.27 0.79
N GLY A 83 6.66 5.08 0.22
CA GLY A 83 6.39 5.13 -1.22
C GLY A 83 5.76 3.85 -1.80
N TRP A 84 5.08 3.04 -0.99
CA TRP A 84 4.44 1.80 -1.44
C TRP A 84 3.21 2.03 -2.32
N VAL A 85 2.63 3.22 -2.21
CA VAL A 85 1.50 3.68 -3.00
C VAL A 85 1.84 5.03 -3.60
N ALA A 86 1.51 5.24 -4.87
CA ALA A 86 1.61 6.56 -5.47
C ALA A 86 0.64 7.52 -4.75
N GLU A 87 1.06 8.77 -4.57
CA GLU A 87 0.18 9.82 -4.05
C GLU A 87 -1.11 9.89 -4.88
N HIS A 88 -2.24 10.04 -4.21
CA HIS A 88 -3.54 10.06 -4.86
C HIS A 88 -3.65 11.28 -5.77
N ALA A 89 -3.72 11.04 -7.08
CA ALA A 89 -4.52 11.85 -7.97
C ALA A 89 -5.87 11.14 -8.08
N ASP A 90 -6.84 11.58 -7.28
CA ASP A 90 -8.30 11.52 -7.50
C ASP A 90 -9.02 12.18 -6.31
#